data_AF-A0A8T5YRY5-F1
#
_entry.id   AF-A0A8T5YRY5-F1
#
_cell.length_a   1.000
_cell.length_b   1.000
_cell.length_c   1.000
_cell.angle_alpha   90.00
_cell.angle_beta   90.00
_cell.angle_gamma   90.00
#
_symmetry.space_group_name_H-M   'P 1'
#
loop_
_entity.id
_entity.type
_entity.pdbx_description
1 polymer ?
#
loop_
_entity_poly.entity_id
_entity_poly.type
_entity_poly.pdbx_seq_one_letter_code
_entity_poly.pdbx_strand_id
1 'polypeptide(L)'
;QMPLMLQENFTVRLVELLKQGEIDCAIMAEPFPEAGLMTVPLYDEPFVVAVPRGHELAKASSVDPAALKQQTMLLLGNGHCFRDHVLGVCPELSRFSQNADGIQKTFEGSSLETIRHMVASGVGIT
;
A
#
# COMPACT_ATOMS: atom_id res chain seq x y z
N GLN A 1 -16.35 17.10 26.16
CA GLN A 1 -15.60 16.15 25.31
C GLN A 1 -15.87 16.52 23.86
N MET A 2 -14.84 16.56 23.01
CA MET A 2 -15.01 16.77 21.57
C MET A 2 -15.18 15.39 20.92
N PRO A 3 -16.37 15.03 20.40
CA PRO A 3 -16.56 13.75 19.73
C PRO A 3 -15.79 13.73 18.41
N LEU A 4 -15.11 12.62 18.13
CA LEU A 4 -14.44 12.40 16.84
C LEU A 4 -15.34 11.63 15.91
N MET A 5 -15.59 12.18 14.73
CA MET A 5 -16.25 11.48 13.64
C MET A 5 -15.18 10.99 12.67
N LEU A 6 -15.05 9.67 12.52
CA LEU A 6 -14.03 9.05 11.69
C LEU A 6 -14.66 8.55 10.39
N GLN A 7 -14.00 8.85 9.28
CA GLN A 7 -14.36 8.36 7.96
C GLN A 7 -13.11 7.88 7.24
N GLU A 8 -13.19 6.68 6.67
CA GLU A 8 -12.15 6.11 5.82
C GLU A 8 -12.57 6.21 4.35
N ASN A 9 -11.66 6.69 3.50
CA ASN A 9 -11.89 6.77 2.07
C ASN A 9 -10.57 6.88 1.29
N PHE A 10 -10.66 6.85 -0.04
CA PHE A 10 -9.51 7.09 -0.91
C PHE A 10 -9.01 8.54 -0.80
N THR A 11 -7.70 8.75 -1.00
CA THR A 11 -7.04 10.06 -0.94
C THR A 11 -7.77 11.12 -1.76
N VAL A 12 -8.19 10.79 -2.99
CA VAL A 12 -8.91 11.72 -3.88
C VAL A 12 -10.22 12.18 -3.25
N ARG A 13 -10.98 11.26 -2.65
CA ARG A 13 -12.25 11.58 -2.00
C ARG A 13 -12.04 12.39 -0.73
N LEU A 14 -11.03 12.07 0.08
CA LEU A 14 -10.70 12.84 1.29
C LEU A 14 -10.31 14.29 0.94
N VAL A 15 -9.57 14.50 -0.14
CA VAL A 15 -9.22 15.84 -0.63
C VAL A 15 -10.47 16.63 -1.06
N GLU A 16 -11.42 15.98 -1.73
CA GLU A 16 -12.71 16.61 -2.08
C GLU A 16 -13.50 17.03 -0.84
N LEU A 17 -13.62 16.13 0.14
CA LEU A 17 -14.35 16.38 1.39
C LEU A 17 -13.74 17.53 2.20
N LEU A 18 -12.40 17.59 2.27
CA LEU A 18 -11.68 18.72 2.88
C LEU A 18 -12.00 20.05 2.18
N LYS A 19 -11.95 20.07 0.84
CA LYS A 19 -12.21 21.28 0.05
C LYS A 19 -13.67 21.74 0.14
N GLN A 20 -14.60 20.82 0.37
CA GLN A 20 -16.02 21.11 0.57
C GLN A 20 -16.35 21.50 2.01
N GLY A 21 -15.41 21.34 2.95
CA GLY A 21 -15.65 21.58 4.38
C GLY A 21 -16.52 20.51 5.04
N GLU A 22 -16.64 19.32 4.44
CA GLU A 22 -17.36 18.19 5.03
C GLU A 22 -16.55 17.49 6.13
N ILE A 23 -15.22 17.60 6.08
CA ILE A 23 -14.31 17.13 7.14
C ILE A 23 -13.31 18.24 7.50
N ASP A 24 -12.89 18.27 8.76
CA ASP A 24 -11.99 19.30 9.29
C ASP A 24 -10.52 19.02 8.99
N CYS A 25 -10.14 17.74 8.93
CA CYS A 25 -8.76 17.29 8.69
C CYS A 25 -8.75 15.90 8.03
N ALA A 26 -7.69 15.60 7.28
CA ALA A 26 -7.42 14.26 6.76
C ALA A 26 -5.96 13.85 7.05
N ILE A 27 -5.77 12.58 7.41
CA ILE A 27 -4.45 11.96 7.55
C ILE A 27 -4.23 11.12 6.31
N MET A 28 -3.19 11.44 5.54
CA MET A 28 -2.93 10.85 4.23
C MET A 28 -1.42 10.72 3.99
N ALA A 29 -1.02 9.79 3.14
CA ALA A 29 0.34 9.67 2.68
C ALA A 29 0.58 10.54 1.43
N GLU A 30 1.74 11.20 1.37
CA GLU A 30 2.22 11.93 0.19
C GLU A 30 2.63 10.97 -0.92
N PRO A 31 2.51 11.33 -2.22
CA PRO A 31 2.15 12.65 -2.73
C PRO A 31 0.65 12.84 -2.99
N PHE A 32 0.12 14.02 -2.70
CA PHE A 32 -1.24 14.44 -3.07
C PHE A 32 -1.27 15.92 -3.50
N PRO A 33 -2.33 16.39 -4.19
CA PRO A 33 -2.42 17.78 -4.63
C PRO A 33 -2.59 18.74 -3.44
N GLU A 34 -1.56 19.53 -3.14
CA GLU A 34 -1.55 20.47 -2.01
C GLU A 34 -2.27 21.79 -2.28
N ALA A 35 -2.65 22.07 -3.54
CA ALA A 35 -3.22 23.36 -3.90
C ALA A 35 -4.50 23.68 -3.10
N GLY A 36 -4.41 24.71 -2.26
CA GLY A 36 -5.49 25.17 -1.38
C GLY A 36 -5.59 24.43 -0.05
N LEU A 37 -4.60 23.61 0.32
CA LEU A 37 -4.55 22.86 1.57
C LEU A 37 -3.33 23.26 2.41
N MET A 38 -3.45 23.15 3.73
CA MET A 38 -2.33 23.23 4.65
C MET A 38 -1.90 21.82 5.02
N THR A 39 -0.63 21.49 4.79
CA THR A 39 -0.05 20.19 5.14
C THR A 39 0.83 20.34 6.38
N VAL A 40 0.75 19.39 7.30
CA VAL A 40 1.64 19.28 8.47
C VAL A 40 2.24 17.87 8.49
N PRO A 41 3.57 17.73 8.39
CA PRO A 41 4.20 16.41 8.45
C PRO A 41 4.04 15.81 9.84
N LEU A 42 3.65 14.53 9.89
CA LEU A 42 3.44 13.82 11.15
C LEU A 42 4.60 12.88 11.48
N TYR A 43 4.92 11.96 10.56
CA TYR A 43 5.99 10.98 10.70
C TYR A 43 6.29 10.30 9.35
N ASP A 44 7.43 9.60 9.29
CA ASP A 44 7.76 8.68 8.19
C ASP A 44 7.42 7.24 8.60
N GLU A 45 6.71 6.50 7.74
CA GLU A 45 6.33 5.10 7.98
C GLU A 45 7.17 4.15 7.11
N PRO A 46 8.04 3.30 7.70
CA PRO A 46 8.84 2.37 6.91
C PRO A 46 8.00 1.20 6.40
N PHE A 47 8.19 0.83 5.14
CA PHE A 47 7.65 -0.41 4.61
C PHE A 47 8.38 -1.64 5.17
N VAL A 48 7.61 -2.70 5.43
CA VAL A 48 8.12 -4.02 5.81
C VAL A 48 7.53 -5.06 4.87
N VAL A 49 8.30 -6.11 4.59
CA VAL A 49 7.84 -7.23 3.76
C VAL A 49 7.16 -8.25 4.66
N ALA A 50 5.91 -8.57 4.36
CA ALA A 50 5.16 -9.63 5.03
C ALA A 50 5.27 -10.93 4.25
N VAL A 51 5.74 -11.98 4.94
CA VAL A 51 5.95 -13.30 4.35
C VAL A 51 5.29 -14.40 5.20
N PRO A 52 4.95 -15.56 4.61
CA PRO A 52 4.49 -16.71 5.38
C PRO A 52 5.55 -17.16 6.40
N ARG A 53 5.13 -17.71 7.55
CA ARG A 53 6.04 -18.06 8.67
C ARG A 53 7.19 -19.01 8.30
N GLY A 54 7.03 -19.85 7.28
CA GLY A 54 8.06 -20.78 6.79
C GLY A 54 8.93 -20.26 5.65
N HIS A 55 8.70 -19.03 5.17
CA HIS A 55 9.38 -18.48 4.01
C HIS A 55 10.87 -18.18 4.30
N GLU A 56 11.76 -18.34 3.33
CA GLU A 56 13.21 -18.12 3.52
C GLU A 56 13.53 -16.69 3.97
N LEU A 57 12.84 -15.71 3.38
CA LEU A 57 12.95 -14.30 3.76
C LEU A 57 12.53 -14.00 5.21
N ALA A 58 11.77 -14.89 5.87
CA ALA A 58 11.39 -14.70 7.27
C ALA A 58 12.60 -14.76 8.23
N LYS A 59 13.72 -15.34 7.77
CA LYS A 59 14.98 -15.41 8.54
C LYS A 59 15.93 -14.26 8.23
N ALA A 60 15.64 -13.46 7.21
CA ALA A 60 16.49 -12.34 6.81
C ALA A 60 16.21 -11.12 7.69
N SER A 61 17.26 -10.40 8.08
CA SER A 61 17.13 -9.12 8.82
C SER A 61 16.80 -7.95 7.90
N SER A 62 17.01 -8.10 6.59
CA SER A 62 16.72 -7.11 5.56
C SER A 62 16.43 -7.83 4.24
N VAL A 63 15.56 -7.25 3.40
CA VAL A 63 15.20 -7.82 2.11
C VAL A 63 15.71 -6.90 1.01
N ASP A 64 16.50 -7.44 0.09
CA ASP A 64 16.88 -6.74 -1.14
C ASP A 64 15.65 -6.65 -2.07
N PRO A 65 15.28 -5.46 -2.57
CA PRO A 65 14.27 -5.30 -3.61
C PRO A 65 14.40 -6.27 -4.78
N ALA A 66 15.62 -6.64 -5.16
CA ALA A 66 15.87 -7.61 -6.23
C ALA A 66 15.42 -9.03 -5.88
N ALA A 67 15.44 -9.41 -4.60
CA ALA A 67 14.96 -10.72 -4.14
C ALA A 67 13.41 -10.83 -4.22
N LEU A 68 12.70 -9.70 -4.11
CA LEU A 68 11.24 -9.65 -4.26
C LEU A 68 10.79 -9.98 -5.69
N LYS A 69 11.66 -9.75 -6.70
CA LYS A 69 11.37 -10.03 -8.11
C LYS A 69 11.08 -11.50 -8.40
N GLN A 70 11.59 -12.41 -7.57
CA GLN A 70 11.43 -13.85 -7.77
C GLN A 70 10.19 -14.39 -7.04
N GLN A 71 9.47 -13.54 -6.30
CA GLN A 71 8.37 -13.93 -5.43
C GLN A 71 7.02 -13.50 -6.00
N THR A 72 5.94 -14.18 -5.58
CA THR A 72 4.58 -13.77 -5.90
C THR A 72 4.18 -12.60 -5.01
N MET A 73 4.21 -11.38 -5.54
CA MET A 73 3.80 -10.17 -4.83
C MET A 73 2.28 -9.97 -4.87
N LEU A 74 1.70 -9.70 -3.71
CA LEU A 74 0.32 -9.30 -3.53
C LEU A 74 0.29 -7.79 -3.33
N LEU A 75 -0.55 -7.08 -4.09
CA LEU A 75 -0.64 -5.62 -4.01
C LEU A 75 -2.10 -5.22 -3.82
N LEU A 76 -2.32 -4.05 -3.24
CA LEU A 76 -3.65 -3.45 -3.24
C LEU A 76 -4.07 -3.12 -4.68
N GLY A 77 -5.39 -3.07 -4.87
CA GLY A 77 -5.99 -2.60 -6.12
C GLY A 77 -5.65 -1.14 -6.44
N ASN A 78 -6.06 -0.70 -7.62
CA ASN A 78 -5.86 0.68 -8.07
C ASN A 78 -6.58 1.68 -7.15
N GLY A 79 -6.00 2.88 -6.97
CA GLY A 79 -6.56 3.96 -6.16
C GLY A 79 -6.00 4.05 -4.73
N HIS A 80 -5.19 3.07 -4.30
CA HIS A 80 -4.46 3.13 -3.04
C HIS A 80 -3.04 3.68 -3.24
N CYS A 81 -2.72 4.80 -2.59
CA CYS A 81 -1.37 5.38 -2.59
C CYS A 81 -0.28 4.37 -2.16
N PHE A 82 -0.62 3.44 -1.28
CA PHE A 82 0.26 2.33 -0.87
C PHE A 82 0.80 1.53 -2.07
N ARG A 83 -0.05 1.23 -3.06
CA ARG A 83 0.38 0.52 -4.27
C ARG A 83 1.43 1.34 -5.02
N ASP A 84 1.15 2.62 -5.24
CA ASP A 84 2.05 3.50 -5.98
C ASP A 84 3.40 3.68 -5.26
N HIS A 85 3.39 3.70 -3.93
CA HIS A 85 4.62 3.76 -3.12
C HIS A 85 5.44 2.47 -3.23
N VAL A 86 4.80 1.30 -3.14
CA VAL A 86 5.48 0.02 -3.32
C VAL A 86 6.06 -0.09 -4.74
N LEU A 87 5.33 0.36 -5.76
CA LEU A 87 5.83 0.42 -7.13
C LEU A 87 6.95 1.46 -7.30
N GLY A 88 6.93 2.57 -6.55
CA GLY A 88 8.01 3.56 -6.55
C GLY A 88 9.33 3.02 -5.98
N VAL A 89 9.26 2.20 -4.94
CA VAL A 89 10.43 1.54 -4.34
C VAL A 89 10.95 0.41 -5.24
N CYS A 90 10.04 -0.31 -5.90
CA CYS A 90 10.37 -1.43 -6.78
C CYS A 90 9.70 -1.26 -8.17
N PRO A 91 10.21 -0.38 -9.05
CA PRO A 91 9.58 -0.07 -10.34
C PRO A 91 9.40 -1.28 -11.25
N GLU A 92 10.22 -2.31 -11.06
CA GLU A 92 10.13 -3.55 -11.84
C GLU A 92 8.89 -4.40 -11.50
N LEU A 93 8.29 -4.24 -10.31
CA LEU A 93 7.00 -4.88 -9.98
C LEU A 93 5.87 -4.40 -10.91
N SER A 94 5.96 -3.17 -11.40
CA SER A 94 5.01 -2.59 -12.37
C SER A 94 4.94 -3.39 -13.67
N ARG A 95 6.07 -3.98 -14.11
CA ARG A 95 6.15 -4.77 -15.36
C ARG A 95 5.42 -6.12 -15.24
N PHE A 96 5.39 -6.71 -14.04
CA PHE A 96 4.69 -7.96 -13.77
C PHE A 96 3.18 -7.78 -13.60
N SER A 97 2.71 -6.56 -13.30
CA SER A 97 1.28 -6.23 -13.31
C SER A 97 0.68 -6.19 -14.73
N GLN A 98 1.50 -6.09 -15.79
CA GLN A 98 1.03 -5.94 -17.17
C GLN A 98 1.31 -7.16 -18.07
N ASN A 99 2.38 -7.95 -17.81
CA ASN A 99 2.85 -9.04 -18.68
C ASN A 99 3.07 -10.40 -17.98
N ALA A 100 2.22 -10.79 -17.01
CA ALA A 100 2.34 -12.11 -16.37
C ALA A 100 1.72 -13.22 -17.24
N ASP A 101 2.42 -13.66 -18.29
CA ASP A 101 2.20 -14.93 -19.02
C ASP A 101 2.66 -16.17 -18.21
N GLY A 102 2.72 -16.05 -16.88
CA GLY A 102 3.13 -17.09 -15.95
C GLY A 102 2.47 -16.90 -14.58
N ILE A 103 2.56 -17.95 -13.74
CA ILE A 103 1.86 -18.12 -12.45
C ILE A 103 2.17 -17.02 -11.40
N GLN A 104 3.09 -16.08 -11.68
CA GLN A 104 3.35 -14.90 -10.86
C GLN A 104 2.27 -13.83 -11.08
N LYS A 105 1.07 -14.11 -10.57
CA LYS A 105 -0.07 -13.19 -10.62
C LYS A 105 0.10 -12.13 -9.53
N THR A 106 0.15 -10.86 -9.92
CA THR A 106 -0.15 -9.76 -8.99
C THR A 106 -1.62 -9.88 -8.64
N PHE A 107 -1.93 -10.30 -7.40
CA PHE A 107 -3.31 -10.42 -6.95
C PHE A 107 -3.73 -9.08 -6.35
N GLU A 108 -4.79 -8.49 -6.88
CA GLU A 108 -5.34 -7.22 -6.40
C GLU A 108 -6.28 -7.49 -5.22
N GLY A 109 -5.79 -7.25 -4.01
CA GLY A 109 -6.62 -7.27 -2.80
C GLY A 109 -7.38 -5.96 -2.62
N SER A 110 -8.62 -6.03 -2.11
CA SER A 110 -9.41 -4.84 -1.77
C SER A 110 -9.03 -4.19 -0.43
N SER A 111 -8.31 -4.91 0.43
CA SER A 111 -7.86 -4.44 1.76
C SER A 111 -6.56 -5.13 2.18
N LEU A 112 -5.73 -4.43 2.95
CA LEU A 112 -4.51 -4.98 3.55
C LEU A 112 -4.81 -6.19 4.43
N GLU A 113 -5.97 -6.23 5.07
CA GLU A 113 -6.41 -7.35 5.89
C GLU A 113 -6.59 -8.62 5.06
N THR A 114 -7.19 -8.52 3.88
CA THR A 114 -7.34 -9.64 2.95
C THR A 114 -5.98 -10.12 2.46
N ILE A 115 -5.08 -9.18 2.12
CA ILE A 115 -3.71 -9.52 1.71
C ILE A 115 -2.97 -10.24 2.83
N ARG A 116 -3.08 -9.77 4.08
CA ARG A 116 -2.48 -10.42 5.25
C ARG A 116 -2.93 -11.88 5.38
N HIS A 117 -4.22 -12.16 5.17
CA HIS A 117 -4.72 -13.54 5.20
C HIS A 117 -4.20 -14.38 4.03
N MET A 118 -4.07 -13.81 2.84
CA MET A 118 -3.48 -14.48 1.68
C MET A 118 -1.98 -14.79 1.87
N VAL A 119 -1.23 -13.89 2.50
CA VAL A 119 0.16 -14.15 2.91
C VAL A 119 0.19 -15.25 3.97
N ALA A 120 -0.68 -15.20 4.97
CA ALA A 120 -0.73 -16.22 6.01
C ALA A 120 -1.05 -17.63 5.47
N SER A 121 -1.84 -17.73 4.40
CA SER A 121 -2.14 -18.99 3.71
C SER A 121 -1.11 -19.42 2.67
N GLY A 122 -0.06 -18.62 2.43
CA GLY A 122 1.04 -18.96 1.54
C GLY A 122 0.79 -18.65 0.05
N VAL A 123 -0.20 -17.82 -0.27
CA VAL A 123 -0.50 -17.41 -1.66
C VAL A 123 0.61 -16.56 -2.26
N GLY A 124 1.28 -15.75 -1.43
CA GLY A 124 2.35 -14.86 -1.84
C GLY A 124 2.93 -14.08 -0.66
N ILE A 125 3.62 -12.99 -0.97
CA ILE A 125 4.18 -12.02 -0.02
C ILE A 125 3.66 -10.62 -0.36
N THR A 126 3.71 -9.67 0.59
CA THR A 126 3.36 -8.25 0.33
C THR A 126 4.38 -7.30 0.93
#